data_AF-A0A661CWW3-F1
#
_entry.id   AF-A0A661CWW3-F1
#
_cell.length_a   1.000
_cell.length_b   1.000
_cell.length_c   1.000
_cell.angle_alpha   90.00
_cell.angle_beta   90.00
_cell.angle_gamma   90.00
#
_symmetry.space_group_name_H-M   'P 1'
#
loop_
_entity.id
_entity.type
_entity.pdbx_description
1 polymer ?
#
loop_
_entity_poly.entity_id
_entity_poly.type
_entity_poly.pdbx_seq_one_letter_code
_entity_poly.pdbx_strand_id
1 'polypeptide(L)' 'MEIFGPIPSRRLGRSLGINNIPPKACSYYCTYCQVGPTEQTEIERRHFFGAD' A
#
# COMPACT_ATOMS: atom_id res chain seq x y z
N MET A 1 -5.25 3.59 7.80
CA MET A 1 -4.92 2.71 8.94
C MET A 1 -5.69 1.42 8.73
N GLU A 2 -5.05 0.42 8.16
CA GLU A 2 -5.71 -0.85 7.81
C GLU A 2 -5.19 -1.96 8.73
N ILE A 3 -6.12 -2.74 9.28
CA ILE A 3 -5.84 -3.88 10.15
C ILE A 3 -6.17 -5.14 9.35
N PHE A 4 -5.30 -6.15 9.41
CA PHE A 4 -5.49 -7.40 8.69
C PHE A 4 -5.16 -8.62 9.57
N GLY A 5 -6.01 -9.64 9.47
CA GLY A 5 -5.97 -10.83 10.32
C GLY A 5 -7.24 -10.99 11.15
N PRO A 6 -7.31 -11.99 12.02
CA PRO A 6 -6.20 -12.76 12.59
C PRO A 6 -5.63 -13.82 11.64
N ILE A 7 -4.32 -13.75 11.39
CA ILE A 7 -3.61 -14.74 10.57
C ILE A 7 -3.06 -15.85 11.47
N PRO A 8 -3.28 -17.14 11.14
CA PRO A 8 -2.65 -18.25 11.84
C PRO A 8 -1.13 -18.07 11.84
N SER A 9 -0.55 -17.94 13.03
CA SER A 9 0.88 -17.76 13.21
C SER A 9 1.49 -19.03 13.74
N ARG A 10 2.47 -19.57 13.02
CA ARG A 10 3.17 -20.78 13.46
C ARG A 10 3.98 -20.56 14.74
N ARG A 11 4.34 -19.31 15.06
CA ARG A 11 5.11 -18.94 16.27
C ARG A 11 4.24 -18.46 17.43
N LEU A 12 3.17 -17.72 17.15
CA LEU A 12 2.38 -17.01 18.17
C LEU A 12 0.93 -17.51 18.27
N GLY A 13 0.55 -18.53 17.49
CA GLY A 13 -0.83 -19.01 17.35
C GLY A 13 -1.67 -18.08 16.46
N ARG A 14 -1.73 -16.79 16.81
CA ARG A 14 -2.48 -15.76 16.05
C ARG A 14 -1.65 -14.49 15.92
N SER A 15 -1.74 -13.85 14.77
CA SER A 15 -1.11 -12.56 14.51
C SER A 15 -2.10 -11.58 13.90
N LEU A 16 -1.96 -10.31 14.29
CA LEU A 16 -2.68 -9.19 13.70
C LEU A 16 -1.65 -8.30 13.03
N GLY A 17 -1.81 -8.06 11.73
CA GLY A 17 -1.01 -7.07 11.02
C GLY A 17 -1.68 -5.70 11.07
N ILE A 18 -0.86 -4.66 11.17
CA ILE A 18 -1.31 -3.27 11.22
C ILE A 18 -0.49 -2.50 10.18
N ASN A 19 -1.16 -1.89 9.20
CA ASN A 19 -0.54 -0.92 8.29
C ASN A 19 -0.77 0.51 8.77
N ASN A 20 0.29 1.10 9.31
CA ASN A 20 0.30 2.51 9.73
C ASN A 20 0.70 3.46 8.60
N ILE A 21 1.09 2.94 7.43
CA ILE A 21 1.56 3.74 6.31
C ILE A 21 0.38 3.97 5.36
N PRO A 22 0.10 5.22 4.95
CA PRO A 22 -0.89 5.49 3.92
C PRO A 22 -0.59 4.74 2.61
N PRO A 23 -1.62 4.41 1.80
CA PRO A 23 -1.42 3.80 0.49
C PRO A 23 -0.43 4.61 -0.35
N LYS A 24 0.48 3.90 -1.03
CA LYS A 24 1.40 4.51 -1.99
C LYS A 24 0.73 4.63 -3.36
N ALA A 25 1.23 5.55 -4.18
CA ALA A 25 0.85 5.60 -5.59
C ALA A 25 1.36 4.35 -6.34
N CYS A 26 0.50 3.76 -7.19
CA CYS A 26 0.82 2.62 -8.03
C CYS A 26 0.49 2.95 -9.49
N SER A 27 1.45 2.75 -10.41
CA SER A 27 1.26 3.07 -11.83
C SER A 27 0.36 2.08 -12.58
N TYR A 28 -0.01 0.95 -11.96
CA TYR A 28 -0.70 -0.14 -12.65
C TYR A 28 -2.23 -0.08 -12.54
N TYR A 29 -2.80 0.64 -11.56
CA TYR A 29 -4.26 0.75 -11.32
C TYR A 29 -5.03 -0.57 -11.55
N CYS A 30 -4.57 -1.66 -10.94
CA CYS A 30 -5.12 -3.00 -11.20
C CYS A 30 -6.44 -3.22 -10.45
N THR A 31 -7.45 -3.81 -11.11
CA THR A 31 -8.74 -4.20 -10.51
C THR A 31 -8.62 -5.23 -9.39
N TYR A 32 -7.48 -5.93 -9.31
CA TYR A 32 -7.17 -6.92 -8.29
C TYR A 32 -6.33 -6.36 -7.13
N CYS A 33 -6.14 -5.04 -7.04
CA CYS A 33 -5.34 -4.43 -5.99
C CYS A 33 -6.02 -4.59 -4.62
N GLN A 34 -5.34 -5.26 -3.69
CA GLN A 34 -5.84 -5.46 -2.32
C GLN A 34 -5.91 -4.15 -1.51
N VAL A 35 -5.11 -3.15 -1.88
CA VAL A 35 -5.08 -1.82 -1.25
C VAL A 35 -6.15 -0.89 -1.87
N GLY A 36 -6.77 -1.30 -2.98
CA GLY A 36 -7.80 -0.53 -3.68
C GLY A 36 -7.28 0.33 -4.83
N PRO A 37 -8.16 1.18 -5.40
CA PRO A 37 -7.86 2.01 -6.57
C PRO A 37 -6.81 3.08 -6.23
N THR A 38 -5.94 3.38 -7.19
CA THR A 38 -5.01 4.52 -7.07
C THR A 38 -5.76 5.84 -7.23
N GLU A 39 -5.64 6.73 -6.25
CA GLU A 39 -6.35 8.02 -6.25
C GLU A 39 -5.76 9.04 -7.22
N GLN A 40 -4.45 8.94 -7.51
CA GLN A 40 -3.72 9.88 -8.35
C GLN A 40 -2.92 9.13 -9.41
N THR A 41 -3.29 9.32 -10.67
CA THR A 41 -2.54 8.81 -11.83
C THR A 41 -1.88 9.97 -12.54
N GLU A 42 -0.57 9.89 -12.74
CA GLU A 42 0.20 10.92 -13.46
C GLU A 42 0.95 10.26 -14.61
N ILE A 43 0.86 10.84 -15.80
CA ILE A 43 1.61 10.43 -17.00
C ILE A 43 2.64 11.48 -17.41
N GLU A 44 2.49 12.71 -16.91
CA GLU A 44 3.37 13.82 -17.21
C GLU A 44 4.62 13.75 -16.34
N ARG A 45 5.78 13.93 -16.98
CA ARG A 45 7.06 13.92 -16.28
C ARG A 45 7.21 15.21 -15.47
N ARG A 46 7.52 15.08 -14.17
CA ARG A 46 7.88 16.21 -13.30
C ARG A 46 9.10 15.90 -12.44
N HIS A 47 9.72 16.95 -11.91
CA HIS A 47 10.73 16.80 -10.87
C HIS A 47 10.05 16.55 -9.52
N PHE A 48 10.47 15.48 -8.83
CA PHE A 48 9.97 15.15 -7.49
C PHE A 48 10.87 15.68 -6.37
N PHE A 49 12.17 15.83 -6.65
CA PHE A 49 13.18 16.33 -5.73
C PHE A 49 14.14 17.26 -6.48
N GLY A 50 14.80 18.17 -5.75
CA GLY A 50 15.87 19.00 -6.29
C GLY A 50 17.10 18.17 -6.67
N ALA A 51 17.92 18.70 -7.58
CA ALA A 51 19.28 18.22 -7.75
C ALA A 51 20.12 18.90 -6.67
N ASP A 52 20.35 18.19 -5.57
CA ASP A 52 21.29 18.60 -4.52
C ASP A 52 22.74 18.33 -4.97
#